data_AF-A0A3M1QWW5-F1
#
_entry.id   AF-A0A3M1QWW5-F1
#
_cell.length_a   1.000
_cell.length_b   1.000
_cell.length_c   1.000
_cell.angle_alpha   90.00
_cell.angle_beta   90.00
_cell.angle_gamma   90.00
#
_symmetry.space_group_name_H-M   'P 1'
#
loop_
_entity.id
_entity.type
_entity.pdbx_description
1 polymer ?
#
loop_
_entity_poly.entity_id
_entity_poly.type
_entity_poly.pdbx_seq_one_letter_code
_entity_poly.pdbx_strand_id
1 'polypeptide(L)'
;GQQGRSTRSQRETGIQLQEMLHLTPHASQWQVPVLHTIASQGDGVEELWQAILRHRQHLQESEELRERRGRQVEREVLGMVETALIKHLQHRLQEQTSLGEVLSQARQGRLAPHSAAQIILQRFLEEPHRP
;
A
#
# COMPACT_ATOMS: atom_id res chain seq x y z
N GLY A 1 -28.49 29.75 -23.91
CA GLY A 1 -27.14 29.79 -23.30
C GLY A 1 -26.91 28.56 -22.44
N GLN A 2 -26.31 27.50 -23.00
CA GLN A 2 -25.96 26.28 -22.26
C GLN A 2 -24.53 26.34 -21.67
N GLN A 3 -23.67 27.22 -22.18
CA GLN A 3 -22.29 27.39 -21.71
C GLN A 3 -22.18 28.02 -20.30
N GLY A 4 -23.17 28.80 -19.85
CA GLY A 4 -23.15 29.47 -18.54
C GLY A 4 -23.54 28.58 -17.34
N ARG A 5 -24.23 27.44 -17.56
CA ARG A 5 -24.56 26.48 -16.49
C ARG A 5 -23.43 25.48 -16.23
N SER A 6 -22.70 25.08 -17.28
CA SER A 6 -21.58 24.12 -17.19
C SER A 6 -20.39 24.68 -16.40
N THR A 7 -20.03 25.94 -16.66
CA THR A 7 -18.92 26.63 -15.98
C THR A 7 -19.19 26.89 -14.48
N ARG A 8 -20.45 27.10 -14.10
CA ARG A 8 -20.86 27.26 -12.69
C ARG A 8 -20.74 25.96 -11.90
N SER A 9 -21.20 24.83 -12.47
CA SER A 9 -21.07 23.51 -11.85
C SER A 9 -19.61 23.09 -11.68
N GLN A 10 -18.75 23.37 -12.66
CA GLN A 10 -17.32 23.06 -12.57
C GLN A 10 -16.60 23.82 -11.45
N ARG A 11 -16.96 25.09 -11.22
CA ARG A 11 -16.42 25.91 -10.12
C ARG A 11 -16.89 25.40 -8.76
N GLU A 12 -18.16 25.01 -8.63
CA GLU A 12 -18.71 24.44 -7.40
C GLU A 12 -18.03 23.11 -7.04
N THR A 13 -17.75 22.24 -8.03
CA THR A 13 -17.01 20.98 -7.79
C THR A 13 -15.57 21.23 -7.35
N GLY A 14 -14.89 22.23 -7.93
CA GLY A 14 -13.52 22.57 -7.53
C GLY A 14 -13.41 23.01 -6.07
N ILE A 15 -14.35 23.84 -5.62
CA ILE A 15 -14.41 24.32 -4.23
C ILE A 15 -14.66 23.17 -3.26
N GLN A 16 -15.60 22.27 -3.57
CA GLN A 16 -15.90 21.10 -2.73
C GLN A 16 -14.68 20.18 -2.58
N LEU A 17 -13.94 19.93 -3.66
CA LEU A 17 -12.71 19.13 -3.61
C LEU A 17 -11.63 19.80 -2.76
N GLN A 18 -11.51 21.12 -2.84
CA GLN A 18 -10.55 21.88 -2.04
C GLN A 18 -10.91 21.82 -0.54
N GLU A 19 -12.18 21.97 -0.18
CA GLU A 19 -12.66 21.82 1.20
C GLU A 19 -12.39 20.41 1.74
N MET A 20 -12.66 19.37 0.95
CA MET A 20 -12.37 17.98 1.35
C MET A 20 -10.87 17.75 1.59
N LEU A 21 -10.00 18.36 0.79
CA LEU A 21 -8.55 18.29 1.00
C LEU A 21 -8.15 18.96 2.32
N HIS A 22 -8.79 20.06 2.72
CA HIS A 22 -8.49 20.72 4.01
C HIS A 22 -8.93 19.91 5.23
N LEU A 23 -9.91 19.00 5.09
CA LEU A 23 -10.38 18.13 6.17
C LEU A 23 -9.50 16.90 6.41
N THR A 24 -8.58 16.59 5.48
CA THR A 24 -7.68 15.44 5.62
C THR A 24 -6.37 15.90 6.29
N PRO A 25 -5.95 15.32 7.43
CA PRO A 25 -4.66 15.65 8.02
C PRO A 25 -3.53 15.21 7.08
N HIS A 26 -2.88 16.17 6.42
CA HIS A 26 -1.76 15.89 5.53
C HIS A 26 -0.48 15.71 6.33
N ALA A 27 0.22 14.59 6.10
CA ALA A 27 1.55 14.34 6.65
C ALA A 27 2.64 15.21 5.96
N SER A 28 2.36 15.73 4.76
CA SER A 28 3.29 16.57 3.99
C SER A 28 2.88 18.04 4.02
N GLN A 29 3.86 18.95 4.01
CA GLN A 29 3.63 20.39 3.90
C GLN A 29 3.14 20.84 2.50
N TRP A 30 3.04 19.90 1.55
CA TRP A 30 2.52 20.16 0.21
C TRP A 30 1.03 20.51 0.22
N GLN A 31 0.69 21.70 -0.26
CA GLN A 31 -0.68 22.09 -0.54
C GLN A 31 -1.10 21.56 -1.91
N VAL A 32 -1.98 20.55 -1.93
CA VAL A 32 -2.49 19.93 -3.16
C VAL A 32 -3.39 20.92 -3.91
N PRO A 33 -3.02 21.39 -5.12
CA PRO A 33 -3.89 22.28 -5.90
C PRO A 33 -5.00 21.50 -6.60
N VAL A 34 -6.21 22.07 -6.64
CA VAL A 34 -7.32 21.57 -7.48
C VAL A 34 -7.33 22.36 -8.79
N LEU A 35 -7.08 21.68 -9.92
CA LEU A 35 -7.02 22.28 -11.25
C LEU A 35 -8.11 21.71 -12.15
N HIS A 36 -8.68 22.56 -13.00
CA HIS A 36 -9.66 22.14 -14.01
C HIS A 36 -8.97 21.97 -15.35
N THR A 37 -9.28 20.88 -16.06
CA THR A 37 -8.69 20.56 -17.36
C THR A 37 -9.72 19.97 -18.32
N ILE A 38 -9.54 20.19 -19.62
CA ILE A 38 -10.29 19.54 -20.69
C ILE A 38 -9.30 18.93 -21.68
N ALA A 39 -8.97 17.64 -21.47
CA ALA A 39 -7.91 16.96 -22.22
C ALA A 39 -8.11 16.99 -23.74
N SER A 40 -9.36 16.89 -24.23
CA SER A 40 -9.67 16.93 -25.66
C SER A 40 -9.47 18.30 -26.31
N GLN A 41 -9.43 19.37 -25.51
CA GLN A 41 -9.25 20.75 -25.97
C GLN A 41 -7.86 21.30 -25.63
N GLY A 42 -7.10 20.61 -24.78
CA GLY A 42 -5.80 21.05 -24.29
C GLY A 42 -5.89 22.06 -23.14
N ASP A 43 -7.09 22.45 -22.71
CA ASP A 43 -7.30 23.43 -21.65
C ASP A 43 -6.82 22.91 -20.29
N GLY A 44 -6.07 23.74 -19.56
CA GLY A 44 -5.57 23.44 -18.21
C GLY A 44 -4.39 22.45 -18.17
N VAL A 45 -3.92 21.96 -19.32
CA VAL A 45 -2.84 20.95 -19.39
C VAL A 45 -1.49 21.55 -18.99
N GLU A 46 -1.21 22.80 -19.35
CA GLU A 46 0.04 23.47 -18.97
C GLU A 46 0.08 23.73 -17.45
N GLU A 47 -1.02 24.21 -16.88
CA GLU A 47 -1.15 24.46 -15.45
C GLU A 47 -1.02 23.15 -14.64
N LEU A 48 -1.58 22.05 -15.16
CA LEU A 48 -1.39 20.72 -14.61
C LEU A 48 0.08 20.30 -14.64
N TRP A 49 0.75 20.48 -15.78
CA TRP A 49 2.16 20.14 -15.92
C TRP A 49 3.05 20.92 -14.93
N GLN A 50 2.82 22.22 -14.79
CA GLN A 50 3.53 23.05 -13.82
C GLN A 50 3.27 22.62 -12.36
N ALA A 51 2.04 22.19 -12.04
CA ALA A 51 1.75 21.66 -10.71
C ALA A 51 2.50 20.33 -10.44
N ILE A 52 2.62 19.46 -11.43
CA ILE A 52 3.41 18.22 -11.33
C ILE A 52 4.89 18.54 -11.07
N LEU A 53 5.46 19.51 -11.79
CA LEU A 53 6.85 19.92 -11.61
C LEU A 53 7.11 20.50 -10.21
N ARG A 54 6.23 21.39 -9.72
CA ARG A 54 6.35 21.95 -8.36
C ARG A 54 6.23 20.88 -7.28
N HIS A 55 5.33 19.91 -7.45
CA HIS A 55 5.23 18.79 -6.51
C HIS A 55 6.50 17.93 -6.53
N ARG A 56 7.06 17.66 -7.72
CA ARG A 56 8.33 16.94 -7.85
C ARG A 56 9.46 17.68 -7.13
N GLN A 57 9.56 18.99 -7.30
CA GLN A 57 10.55 19.82 -6.61
C GLN A 57 10.37 19.75 -5.09
N HIS A 58 9.13 19.92 -4.60
CA HIS A 58 8.83 19.79 -3.18
C HIS A 58 9.23 18.42 -2.61
N LEU A 59 8.97 17.33 -3.33
CA LEU A 59 9.39 15.99 -2.94
C LEU A 59 10.92 15.83 -2.92
N GLN A 60 11.64 16.49 -3.84
CA GLN A 60 13.10 16.47 -3.86
C GLN A 60 13.71 17.28 -2.72
N GLU A 61 13.11 18.41 -2.36
CA GLU A 61 13.59 19.33 -1.32
C GLU A 61 13.25 18.86 0.11
N SER A 62 12.14 18.14 0.29
CA SER A 62 11.62 17.79 1.62
C SER A 62 12.28 16.58 2.29
N GLU A 63 13.26 15.89 1.68
CA GLU A 63 13.83 14.59 2.12
C GLU A 63 12.77 13.45 2.27
N GLU A 64 11.49 13.80 2.28
CA GLU A 64 10.32 12.95 2.41
C GLU A 64 10.25 11.91 1.29
N LEU A 65 10.77 12.24 0.09
CA LEU A 65 10.88 11.28 -1.01
C LEU A 65 11.88 10.17 -0.72
N ARG A 66 13.01 10.46 -0.05
CA ARG A 66 13.97 9.44 0.35
C ARG A 66 13.38 8.56 1.45
N GLU A 67 12.72 9.15 2.44
CA GLU A 67 12.05 8.39 3.49
C GLU A 67 10.91 7.50 2.96
N ARG A 68 10.07 8.05 2.08
CA ARG A 68 8.97 7.30 1.43
C ARG A 68 9.53 6.14 0.60
N ARG A 69 10.64 6.34 -0.12
CA ARG A 69 11.34 5.26 -0.83
C ARG A 69 11.91 4.23 0.14
N GLY A 70 12.50 4.64 1.25
CA GLY A 70 12.99 3.72 2.29
C GLY A 70 11.87 2.82 2.82
N ARG A 71 10.73 3.42 3.22
CA ARG A 71 9.53 2.68 3.67
C ARG A 71 8.91 1.80 2.58
N GLN A 72 9.03 2.19 1.31
CA GLN A 72 8.59 1.38 0.17
C GLN A 72 9.47 0.13 0.04
N VAL A 73 10.79 0.29 0.03
CA VAL A 73 11.76 -0.82 -0.04
C VAL A 73 11.60 -1.76 1.14
N GLU A 74 11.46 -1.23 2.36
CA GLU A 74 11.24 -2.05 3.56
C GLU A 74 9.98 -2.93 3.42
N ARG A 75 8.86 -2.34 2.96
CA ARG A 75 7.62 -3.09 2.72
C ARG A 75 7.77 -4.14 1.62
N GLU A 76 8.47 -3.82 0.53
CA GLU A 76 8.71 -4.75 -0.57
C GLU A 76 9.55 -5.94 -0.10
N VAL A 77 10.65 -5.70 0.63
CA VAL A 77 11.51 -6.75 1.18
C VAL A 77 10.74 -7.63 2.16
N LEU A 78 10.01 -7.04 3.11
CA LEU A 78 9.21 -7.82 4.06
C LEU A 78 8.12 -8.65 3.37
N GLY A 79 7.46 -8.10 2.35
CA GLY A 79 6.47 -8.83 1.57
C GLY A 79 7.05 -10.01 0.78
N MET A 80 8.26 -9.86 0.25
CA MET A 80 8.99 -10.97 -0.41
C MET A 80 9.34 -12.06 0.60
N VAL A 81 9.85 -11.68 1.78
CA VAL A 81 10.18 -12.61 2.86
C VAL A 81 8.94 -13.35 3.34
N GLU A 82 7.84 -12.65 3.63
CA GLU A 82 6.58 -13.25 4.06
C GLU A 82 6.06 -14.27 3.03
N THR A 83 6.07 -13.90 1.75
CA THR A 83 5.65 -14.80 0.66
C THR A 83 6.51 -16.06 0.60
N ALA A 84 7.83 -15.92 0.75
CA ALA A 84 8.75 -17.05 0.76
C ALA A 84 8.54 -17.95 1.98
N LEU A 85 8.39 -17.38 3.18
CA LEU A 85 8.15 -18.11 4.42
C LEU A 85 6.84 -18.89 4.37
N ILE A 86 5.74 -18.28 3.91
CA ILE A 86 4.44 -18.95 3.80
C ILE A 86 4.51 -20.12 2.82
N LYS A 87 5.13 -19.92 1.65
CA LYS A 87 5.31 -20.99 0.66
C LYS A 87 6.13 -22.15 1.22
N HIS A 88 7.23 -21.85 1.90
CA HIS A 88 8.08 -22.88 2.51
C HIS A 88 7.32 -23.66 3.59
N LEU A 89 6.60 -22.95 4.48
CA LEU A 89 5.78 -23.58 5.51
C LEU A 89 4.71 -24.50 4.92
N GLN A 90 4.00 -24.05 3.88
CA GLN A 90 2.97 -24.85 3.21
C GLN A 90 3.55 -26.13 2.60
N HIS A 91 4.69 -26.03 1.93
CA HIS A 91 5.39 -27.19 1.37
C HIS A 91 5.73 -28.22 2.46
N ARG A 92 6.35 -27.76 3.56
CA ARG A 92 6.73 -28.62 4.68
C ARG A 92 5.53 -29.29 5.35
N LEU A 93 4.40 -28.58 5.47
CA LEU A 93 3.15 -29.14 6.00
C LEU A 93 2.56 -30.23 5.09
N GLN A 94 2.80 -30.16 3.78
CA GLN A 94 2.32 -31.14 2.80
C GLN A 94 3.21 -32.39 2.70
N GLU A 95 4.51 -32.28 2.96
CA GLU A 95 5.50 -33.36 2.84
C GLU A 95 5.38 -34.49 3.87
N GLN A 96 4.26 -34.61 4.60
CA GLN A 96 4.08 -35.60 5.69
C GLN A 96 5.24 -35.57 6.72
N THR A 97 5.78 -34.38 6.97
CA THR A 97 6.82 -34.15 7.99
C THR A 97 6.24 -34.01 9.39
N SER A 98 7.11 -33.89 10.39
CA SER A 98 6.75 -33.61 11.80
C SER A 98 5.80 -32.41 11.98
N LEU A 99 5.80 -31.44 11.06
CA LEU A 99 4.88 -30.29 11.06
C LEU A 99 3.47 -30.69 10.58
N GLY A 100 3.39 -31.50 9.53
CA GLY A 100 2.12 -32.00 8.99
C GLY A 100 1.36 -32.87 10.00
N GLU A 101 2.07 -33.63 10.82
CA GLU A 101 1.49 -34.42 11.91
C GLU A 101 0.81 -33.53 12.97
N VAL A 102 1.43 -32.40 13.35
CA VAL A 102 0.86 -31.46 14.31
C VAL A 102 -0.42 -30.83 13.77
N LEU A 103 -0.42 -30.45 12.49
CA LEU A 103 -1.62 -29.95 11.82
C LEU A 103 -2.73 -31.02 11.76
N SER A 104 -2.35 -32.28 11.52
CA SER A 104 -3.28 -33.41 11.51
C SER A 104 -3.92 -33.64 12.89
N GLN A 105 -3.13 -33.58 13.97
CA GLN A 105 -3.64 -33.68 15.35
C GLN A 105 -4.65 -32.57 15.67
N ALA A 106 -4.39 -31.34 15.20
CA ALA A 106 -5.32 -30.22 15.35
C ALA A 106 -6.63 -30.44 14.60
N ARG A 107 -6.56 -30.91 13.34
CA ARG A 107 -7.74 -31.24 12.53
C ARG A 107 -8.62 -32.33 13.16
N GLN A 108 -8.02 -33.23 13.91
CA GLN A 108 -8.71 -34.33 14.59
C GLN A 108 -9.22 -33.95 15.99
N GLY A 109 -9.01 -32.70 16.43
CA GLY A 109 -9.40 -32.22 17.76
C GLY A 109 -8.53 -32.75 18.91
N ARG A 110 -7.40 -33.42 18.61
CA ARG A 110 -6.47 -33.94 19.62
C ARG A 110 -5.55 -32.85 20.19
N LEU A 111 -5.39 -31.75 19.46
CA LEU A 111 -4.60 -30.59 19.84
C LEU A 111 -5.40 -29.32 19.59
N ALA A 112 -5.37 -28.37 20.54
CA ALA A 112 -6.04 -27.09 20.36
C ALA A 112 -5.38 -26.29 19.21
N PRO A 113 -6.15 -25.54 18.38
CA PRO A 113 -5.61 -24.81 17.24
C PRO A 113 -4.46 -23.86 17.59
N HIS A 114 -4.58 -23.14 18.71
CA HIS A 114 -3.54 -22.23 19.18
C HIS A 114 -2.24 -22.97 19.54
N SER A 115 -2.35 -24.09 20.26
CA SER A 115 -1.19 -24.92 20.62
C SER A 115 -0.52 -25.50 19.39
N ALA A 116 -1.29 -25.96 18.40
CA ALA A 116 -0.77 -26.46 17.13
C ALA A 116 -0.01 -25.38 16.36
N ALA A 117 -0.56 -24.16 16.27
CA ALA A 117 0.12 -23.04 15.62
C ALA A 117 1.46 -22.71 16.29
N GLN A 118 1.51 -22.68 17.62
CA GLN A 118 2.73 -22.39 18.37
C GLN A 118 3.81 -23.48 18.17
N ILE A 119 3.42 -24.75 18.20
CA ILE A 119 4.34 -25.87 17.94
C ILE A 119 4.85 -25.84 16.49
N ILE A 120 3.96 -25.59 15.52
CA ILE A 120 4.34 -25.50 14.10
C ILE A 120 5.34 -24.36 13.90
N LEU A 121 5.07 -23.18 14.48
CA LEU A 121 5.96 -22.03 14.38
C LEU A 121 7.33 -22.32 15.01
N GLN A 122 7.36 -22.89 16.22
CA GLN A 122 8.61 -23.21 16.91
C GLN A 122 9.47 -24.18 16.08
N ARG A 123 8.89 -25.31 15.65
CA ARG A 123 9.60 -26.31 14.86
C ARG A 123 10.06 -25.79 13.50
N PHE A 124 9.25 -24.94 12.87
CA PHE A 124 9.60 -24.30 11.60
C PHE A 124 10.82 -23.37 11.74
N LEU A 125 10.99 -22.70 12.89
CA LEU A 125 12.13 -21.82 13.16
C LEU A 125 13.39 -22.57 13.63
N GLU A 126 13.23 -23.73 14.27
CA GLU A 126 14.35 -24.54 14.80
C GLU A 126 15.08 -25.34 13.71
N GLU A 127 14.44 -25.59 12.57
CA GLU A 127 15.07 -26.31 11.47
C GLU A 127 15.89 -25.38 10.56
N PRO A 128 17.16 -25.73 10.23
CA PRO A 128 18.01 -24.87 9.44
C PRO A 128 17.46 -24.70 8.02
N HIS A 129 17.26 -23.44 7.64
CA HIS A 129 16.84 -23.02 6.32
C HIS A 129 17.85 -23.52 5.27
N ARG A 130 17.51 -24.59 4.53
CA ARG A 130 18.26 -25.01 3.35
C ARG A 130 17.63 -24.32 2.13
N PRO A 131 18.31 -23.33 1.51
CA PRO A 131 17.81 -22.64 0.33
C PRO A 131 17.68 -23.57 -0.87
#